data_AF-A0A4R9EHI1-F1
#
_entry.id   AF-A0A4R9EHI1-F1
#
_cell.length_a   1.000
_cell.length_b   1.000
_cell.length_c   1.000
_cell.angle_alpha   90.00
_cell.angle_beta   90.00
_cell.angle_gamma   90.00
#
_symmetry.space_group_name_H-M   'P 1'
#
loop_
_entity.id
_entity.type
_entity.pdbx_description
1 polymer ?
#
loop_
_entity_poly.entity_id
_entity_poly.type
_entity_poly.pdbx_seq_one_letter_code
_entity_poly.pdbx_strand_id
1 'polypeptide(L)'
;AAPAEPAPPKPAPAYSSALLDKPGTHARPGAGAPPLPAGVSALSWLVADVRTGEVLAAHNAHRQLPPASTLKSLFALTALPHLDAAARHKVSESELAGVGDGSSLVGVEAGRSYRVSDLWRGVFLSSGNDAVHVLAELNGGWQQTVRQMRAKARALGARDTHVVSPDGYDAAGQVSSAYDLAVFGRAGLADPEFARYCSTPVAQFPNGNWSYPIQNTNRLLTGADGVARYPGLLGIKNGYTSHAGNTLISAAQRGDRTLVVSVMNPQAGDGYAVYEEARSLLDWGFTAAGHTTPVGSLLPESERSRTAQGPAPAAARAALTVEPDGSDWTAILLVGAGSAVLVAGAVVVIRRRTAGAYRR
;
A
#
# COMPACT_ATOMS: atom_id res chain seq x y z
N ALA A 1 27.50 39.90 -6.89
CA ALA A 1 27.60 38.70 -6.05
C ALA A 1 27.29 37.50 -6.94
N ALA A 2 28.18 36.51 -7.01
CA ALA A 2 27.90 35.27 -7.73
C ALA A 2 26.73 34.52 -7.02
N PRO A 3 25.83 33.85 -7.76
CA PRO A 3 24.78 33.06 -7.14
C PRO A 3 25.42 31.91 -6.35
N ALA A 4 24.98 31.73 -5.11
CA ALA A 4 25.43 30.64 -4.27
C ALA A 4 25.04 29.30 -4.93
N GLU A 5 26.04 28.42 -5.06
CA GLU A 5 25.86 27.06 -5.53
C GLU A 5 24.85 26.33 -4.61
N PRO A 6 23.84 25.62 -5.17
CA PRO A 6 22.90 24.87 -4.35
C PRO A 6 23.65 23.82 -3.53
N ALA A 7 23.41 23.79 -2.22
CA ALA A 7 24.00 22.78 -1.36
C ALA A 7 23.65 21.37 -1.89
N PRO A 8 24.61 20.42 -1.92
CA PRO A 8 24.35 19.07 -2.37
C PRO A 8 23.24 18.43 -1.50
N PRO A 9 22.37 17.59 -2.10
CA PRO A 9 21.32 16.91 -1.36
C PRO A 9 21.92 16.12 -0.19
N LYS A 10 21.31 16.28 0.99
CA LYS A 10 21.72 15.59 2.21
C LYS A 10 21.75 14.08 1.92
N PRO A 11 22.83 13.34 2.26
CA PRO A 11 22.88 11.91 2.04
C PRO A 11 21.66 11.25 2.67
N ALA A 12 20.96 10.39 1.92
CA ALA A 12 19.90 9.59 2.49
C ALA A 12 20.47 8.81 3.68
N PRO A 13 19.81 8.80 4.85
CA PRO A 13 20.29 8.07 6.00
C PRO A 13 20.47 6.60 5.59
N ALA A 14 21.64 6.03 5.89
CA ALA A 14 21.85 4.60 5.72
C ALA A 14 20.86 3.87 6.63
N TYR A 15 19.80 3.31 6.04
CA TYR A 15 18.76 2.58 6.75
C TYR A 15 19.33 1.28 7.33
N SER A 16 19.93 1.35 8.51
CA SER A 16 20.23 0.14 9.29
C SER A 16 18.91 -0.34 9.90
N SER A 17 18.33 -1.41 9.35
CA SER A 17 17.15 -2.08 9.90
C SER A 17 17.41 -2.76 11.25
N ALA A 18 18.66 -2.78 11.72
CA ALA A 18 19.09 -3.52 12.91
C ALA A 18 18.40 -3.10 14.22
N LEU A 19 17.67 -1.97 14.25
CA LEU A 19 16.81 -1.63 15.37
C LEU A 19 15.46 -2.35 15.32
N LEU A 20 14.84 -2.47 14.15
CA LEU A 20 13.55 -3.15 14.00
C LEU A 20 13.64 -4.63 14.34
N ASP A 21 14.80 -5.24 14.12
CA ASP A 21 15.09 -6.64 14.46
C ASP A 21 15.19 -6.91 15.97
N LYS A 22 15.29 -5.86 16.80
CA LYS A 22 15.41 -5.99 18.26
C LYS A 22 14.05 -5.95 18.94
N PRO A 23 13.82 -6.77 19.97
CA PRO A 23 12.64 -6.61 20.83
C PRO A 23 12.60 -5.23 21.51
N GLY A 24 11.41 -4.83 21.94
CA GLY A 24 11.16 -3.58 22.65
C GLY A 24 10.70 -2.43 21.76
N THR A 25 10.57 -1.26 22.37
CA THR A 25 10.17 -0.01 21.72
C THR A 25 11.37 0.72 21.17
N HIS A 26 11.35 1.03 19.88
CA HIS A 26 12.38 1.80 19.18
C HIS A 26 11.79 3.08 18.63
N ALA A 27 12.31 4.21 19.08
CA ALA A 27 12.07 5.53 18.53
C ALA A 27 13.33 6.38 18.74
N ARG A 28 13.57 7.35 17.86
CA ARG A 28 14.67 8.33 18.00
C ARG A 28 14.11 9.75 17.92
N PRO A 29 13.35 10.20 18.93
CA PRO A 29 12.84 11.56 18.98
C PRO A 29 14.01 12.55 19.12
N GLY A 30 14.00 13.59 18.30
CA GLY A 30 14.86 14.76 18.42
C GLY A 30 14.15 15.91 19.15
N ALA A 31 14.78 17.08 19.15
CA ALA A 31 14.19 18.28 19.73
C ALA A 31 12.84 18.63 19.05
N GLY A 32 11.79 18.77 19.86
CA GLY A 32 10.43 19.08 19.40
C GLY A 32 9.51 17.86 19.21
N ALA A 33 10.04 16.63 19.23
CA ALA A 33 9.18 15.44 19.21
C ALA A 33 8.57 15.19 20.60
N PRO A 34 7.25 14.94 20.70
CA PRO A 34 6.63 14.57 21.97
C PRO A 34 7.07 13.16 22.42
N PRO A 35 6.94 12.84 23.72
CA PRO A 35 7.11 11.47 24.18
C PRO A 35 6.11 10.55 23.46
N LEU A 36 6.50 9.29 23.26
CA LEU A 36 5.57 8.27 22.78
C LEU A 36 4.35 8.18 23.73
N PRO A 37 3.15 7.88 23.20
CA PRO A 37 1.95 7.77 24.02
C PRO A 37 2.14 6.69 25.08
N ALA A 38 1.84 7.03 26.34
CA ALA A 38 1.76 6.07 27.41
C ALA A 38 0.52 5.17 27.22
N GLY A 39 0.60 3.92 27.65
CA GLY A 39 -0.57 3.02 27.67
C GLY A 39 -0.86 2.27 26.36
N VAL A 40 0.02 2.33 25.35
CA VAL A 40 -0.07 1.43 24.21
C VAL A 40 0.31 0.02 24.67
N SER A 41 -0.69 -0.85 24.77
CA SER A 41 -0.58 -2.20 25.32
C SER A 41 -0.39 -3.29 24.27
N ALA A 42 -0.52 -2.94 22.98
CA ALA A 42 -0.32 -3.87 21.88
C ALA A 42 1.03 -4.60 21.92
N LEU A 43 0.98 -5.92 21.69
CA LEU A 43 2.17 -6.77 21.65
C LEU A 43 3.15 -6.40 20.54
N SER A 44 2.64 -5.81 19.46
CA SER A 44 3.43 -5.32 18.33
C SER A 44 2.72 -4.13 17.65
N TRP A 45 3.46 -3.09 17.31
CA TRP A 45 2.95 -1.95 16.54
C TRP A 45 4.05 -1.21 15.78
N LEU A 46 3.67 -0.43 14.77
CA LEU A 46 4.59 0.37 13.96
C LEU A 46 3.91 1.63 13.41
N VAL A 47 4.64 2.74 13.35
CA VAL A 47 4.24 4.00 12.69
C VAL A 47 5.27 4.35 11.61
N ALA A 48 4.81 4.57 10.38
CA ALA A 48 5.68 4.93 9.26
C ALA A 48 5.06 5.98 8.34
N ASP A 49 5.92 6.70 7.65
CA ASP A 49 5.54 7.59 6.56
C ASP A 49 5.32 6.79 5.27
N VAL A 50 4.12 6.91 4.68
CA VAL A 50 3.72 6.11 3.51
C VAL A 50 4.57 6.44 2.28
N ARG A 51 4.88 7.72 2.08
CA ARG A 51 5.57 8.21 0.87
C ARG A 51 7.03 7.77 0.89
N THR A 52 7.73 8.06 1.98
CA THR A 52 9.17 7.78 2.12
C THR A 52 9.46 6.33 2.51
N GLY A 53 8.50 5.67 3.15
CA GLY A 53 8.69 4.37 3.79
C GLY A 53 9.51 4.46 5.08
N GLU A 54 9.83 5.66 5.60
CA GLU A 54 10.56 5.82 6.85
C GLU A 54 9.75 5.34 8.05
N VAL A 55 10.31 4.44 8.86
CA VAL A 55 9.69 4.00 10.11
C VAL A 55 10.06 4.98 11.21
N LEU A 56 9.05 5.63 11.79
CA LEU A 56 9.22 6.68 12.80
C LEU A 56 9.39 6.08 14.20
N ALA A 57 8.59 5.07 14.52
CA ALA A 57 8.68 4.29 15.74
C ALA A 57 8.06 2.90 15.55
N ALA A 58 8.51 1.94 16.35
CA ALA A 58 7.92 0.61 16.40
C ALA A 58 8.10 -0.04 17.78
N HIS A 59 7.26 -1.02 18.09
CA HIS A 59 7.44 -1.93 19.22
C HIS A 59 7.35 -3.36 18.73
N ASN A 60 8.40 -4.16 18.98
CA ASN A 60 8.48 -5.55 18.52
C ASN A 60 8.06 -5.71 17.05
N ALA A 61 8.66 -4.92 16.15
CA ALA A 61 8.20 -4.72 14.77
C ALA A 61 8.02 -6.04 13.99
N HIS A 62 8.95 -6.99 14.19
CA HIS A 62 9.00 -8.30 13.55
C HIS A 62 8.42 -9.45 14.40
N ARG A 63 7.70 -9.15 15.49
CA ARG A 63 7.05 -10.20 16.30
C ARG A 63 5.94 -10.86 15.49
N GLN A 64 6.10 -12.15 15.25
CA GLN A 64 5.12 -12.97 14.55
C GLN A 64 3.87 -13.19 15.41
N LEU A 65 2.74 -12.71 14.92
CA LEU A 65 1.42 -12.82 15.54
C LEU A 65 0.37 -13.18 14.48
N PRO A 66 -0.72 -13.86 14.85
CA PRO A 66 -1.82 -14.10 13.91
C PRO A 66 -2.39 -12.75 13.41
N PRO A 67 -2.56 -12.57 12.08
CA PRO A 67 -2.96 -11.28 11.52
C PRO A 67 -4.47 -11.01 11.60
N ALA A 68 -5.28 -12.04 11.79
CA ALA A 68 -6.72 -11.98 11.50
C ALA A 68 -6.99 -11.39 10.10
N SER A 69 -8.14 -10.74 9.94
CA SER A 69 -8.58 -10.15 8.66
C SER A 69 -7.69 -9.01 8.12
N THR A 70 -6.69 -8.53 8.86
CA THR A 70 -5.72 -7.56 8.26
C THR A 70 -4.92 -8.19 7.12
N LEU A 71 -4.79 -9.53 7.09
CA LEU A 71 -4.17 -10.28 6.00
C LEU A 71 -4.91 -10.11 4.66
N LYS A 72 -6.19 -9.74 4.69
CA LYS A 72 -6.96 -9.42 3.48
C LYS A 72 -6.37 -8.25 2.69
N SER A 73 -5.51 -7.43 3.31
CA SER A 73 -4.73 -6.40 2.60
C SER A 73 -3.72 -7.03 1.64
N LEU A 74 -3.04 -8.11 2.05
CA LEU A 74 -2.15 -8.89 1.18
C LEU A 74 -2.95 -9.65 0.11
N PHE A 75 -4.13 -10.17 0.46
CA PHE A 75 -5.03 -10.80 -0.51
C PHE A 75 -5.43 -9.82 -1.61
N ALA A 76 -5.86 -8.60 -1.24
CA ALA A 76 -6.20 -7.56 -2.21
C ALA A 76 -5.00 -7.19 -3.09
N LEU A 77 -3.82 -6.95 -2.51
CA LEU A 77 -2.58 -6.71 -3.27
C LEU A 77 -2.19 -7.82 -4.26
N THR A 78 -2.72 -9.03 -4.04
CA THR A 78 -2.44 -10.21 -4.85
C THR A 78 -3.47 -10.38 -5.95
N ALA A 79 -4.76 -10.40 -5.62
CA ALA A 79 -5.82 -10.78 -6.56
C ALA A 79 -6.46 -9.57 -7.26
N LEU A 80 -6.55 -8.41 -6.60
CA LEU A 80 -7.25 -7.24 -7.14
C LEU A 80 -6.73 -6.81 -8.53
N PRO A 81 -5.41 -6.75 -8.80
CA PRO A 81 -4.89 -6.35 -10.12
C PRO A 81 -5.23 -7.32 -11.28
N HIS A 82 -5.72 -8.51 -10.98
CA HIS A 82 -6.00 -9.56 -11.97
C HIS A 82 -7.49 -9.74 -12.26
N LEU A 83 -8.37 -9.10 -11.49
CA LEU A 83 -9.81 -9.29 -11.57
C LEU A 83 -10.50 -8.02 -12.04
N ASP A 84 -11.16 -8.10 -13.21
CA ASP A 84 -11.95 -6.98 -13.74
C ASP A 84 -13.12 -6.64 -12.80
N ALA A 85 -13.08 -5.46 -12.21
CA ALA A 85 -14.10 -4.96 -11.29
C ALA A 85 -15.52 -4.96 -11.89
N ALA A 86 -15.66 -4.78 -13.21
CA ALA A 86 -16.95 -4.75 -13.89
C ALA A 86 -17.51 -6.14 -14.19
N ALA A 87 -16.66 -7.18 -14.21
CA ALA A 87 -17.05 -8.55 -14.49
C ALA A 87 -18.10 -9.04 -13.50
N ARG A 88 -19.01 -9.87 -14.01
CA ARG A 88 -20.07 -10.51 -13.23
C ARG A 88 -19.77 -11.99 -13.09
N HIS A 89 -19.91 -12.50 -11.88
CA HIS A 89 -19.69 -13.91 -11.57
C HIS A 89 -20.93 -14.51 -10.93
N LYS A 90 -21.37 -15.68 -11.41
CA LYS A 90 -22.45 -16.45 -10.78
C LYS A 90 -21.81 -17.44 -9.82
N VAL A 91 -22.09 -17.26 -8.54
CA VAL A 91 -21.47 -18.05 -7.46
C VAL A 91 -22.06 -19.46 -7.44
N SER A 92 -21.20 -20.44 -7.20
CA SER A 92 -21.51 -21.86 -7.03
C SER A 92 -21.42 -22.26 -5.56
N GLU A 93 -22.09 -23.36 -5.20
CA GLU A 93 -22.04 -23.89 -3.82
C GLU A 93 -20.62 -24.30 -3.41
N SER A 94 -19.83 -24.85 -4.34
CA SER A 94 -18.44 -25.27 -4.08
C SER A 94 -17.53 -24.12 -3.70
N GLU A 95 -17.78 -22.91 -4.19
CA GLU A 95 -16.99 -21.73 -3.82
C GLU A 95 -17.21 -21.33 -2.36
N LEU A 96 -18.37 -21.66 -1.78
CA LEU A 96 -18.73 -21.30 -0.40
C LEU A 96 -18.50 -22.44 0.60
N ALA A 97 -18.24 -23.67 0.13
CA ALA A 97 -18.16 -24.89 0.95
C ALA A 97 -17.07 -24.89 2.03
N GLY A 98 -16.09 -23.97 1.96
CA GLY A 98 -14.97 -23.87 2.91
C GLY A 98 -15.03 -22.70 3.87
N VAL A 99 -16.10 -21.89 3.84
CA VAL A 99 -16.24 -20.73 4.72
C VAL A 99 -16.49 -21.23 6.16
N GLY A 100 -15.54 -21.00 7.07
CA GLY A 100 -15.60 -21.52 8.43
C GLY A 100 -16.70 -20.90 9.29
N ASP A 101 -17.25 -21.68 10.23
CA ASP A 101 -18.24 -21.21 11.20
C ASP A 101 -17.73 -20.01 12.00
N GLY A 102 -18.57 -19.00 12.22
CA GLY A 102 -18.20 -17.77 12.93
C GLY A 102 -17.36 -16.78 12.11
N SER A 103 -17.11 -17.06 10.83
CA SER A 103 -16.52 -16.11 9.89
C SER A 103 -17.35 -14.83 9.79
N SER A 104 -16.69 -13.70 9.59
CA SER A 104 -17.37 -12.50 9.10
C SER A 104 -17.85 -12.76 7.67
N LEU A 105 -19.13 -12.49 7.39
CA LEU A 105 -19.74 -12.70 6.08
C LEU A 105 -20.29 -11.37 5.58
N VAL A 106 -20.19 -11.14 4.27
CA VAL A 106 -20.95 -10.05 3.66
C VAL A 106 -22.36 -10.50 3.30
N GLY A 107 -22.58 -11.78 2.97
CA GLY A 107 -23.87 -12.33 2.54
C GLY A 107 -23.87 -12.79 1.07
N VAL A 108 -22.77 -13.38 0.60
CA VAL A 108 -22.71 -13.99 -0.74
C VAL A 108 -23.51 -15.30 -0.73
N GLU A 109 -24.41 -15.48 -1.70
CA GLU A 109 -25.24 -16.68 -1.84
C GLU A 109 -24.93 -17.41 -3.16
N ALA A 110 -24.89 -18.74 -3.10
CA ALA A 110 -24.79 -19.57 -4.29
C ALA A 110 -26.00 -19.38 -5.23
N GLY A 111 -25.77 -19.53 -6.53
CA GLY A 111 -26.76 -19.31 -7.58
C GLY A 111 -26.99 -17.84 -7.94
N ARG A 112 -26.50 -16.88 -7.15
CA ARG A 112 -26.62 -15.44 -7.43
C ARG A 112 -25.41 -14.90 -8.18
N SER A 113 -25.61 -13.78 -8.87
CA SER A 113 -24.54 -13.11 -9.64
C SER A 113 -24.16 -11.76 -9.05
N TYR A 114 -22.86 -11.60 -8.76
CA TYR A 114 -22.27 -10.41 -8.16
C TYR A 114 -21.30 -9.75 -9.14
N ARG A 115 -21.13 -8.42 -9.09
CA ARG A 115 -19.95 -7.81 -9.71
C ARG A 115 -18.74 -8.07 -8.83
N VAL A 116 -17.57 -8.24 -9.44
CA VAL A 116 -16.29 -8.34 -8.72
C VAL A 116 -16.10 -7.13 -7.80
N SER A 117 -16.51 -5.92 -8.23
CA SER A 117 -16.47 -4.73 -7.39
C SER A 117 -17.32 -4.81 -6.13
N ASP A 118 -18.44 -5.53 -6.16
CA ASP A 118 -19.31 -5.70 -4.99
C ASP A 118 -18.66 -6.66 -4.00
N LEU A 119 -18.06 -7.75 -4.49
CA LEU A 119 -17.29 -8.67 -3.65
C LEU A 119 -16.13 -7.96 -2.96
N TRP A 120 -15.38 -7.11 -3.66
CA TRP A 120 -14.33 -6.29 -3.03
C TRP A 120 -14.87 -5.32 -1.97
N ARG A 121 -16.05 -4.72 -2.18
CA ARG A 121 -16.72 -3.96 -1.10
C ARG A 121 -17.03 -4.86 0.09
N GLY A 122 -17.47 -6.10 -0.12
CA GLY A 122 -17.68 -7.07 0.96
C GLY A 122 -16.40 -7.40 1.73
N VAL A 123 -15.27 -7.58 1.03
CA VAL A 123 -13.95 -7.82 1.64
C VAL A 123 -13.51 -6.66 2.53
N PHE A 124 -13.59 -5.42 2.03
CA PHE A 124 -13.09 -4.25 2.76
C PHE A 124 -14.05 -3.76 3.84
N LEU A 125 -15.35 -3.73 3.56
CA LEU A 125 -16.31 -3.11 4.47
C LEU A 125 -16.81 -4.10 5.53
N SER A 126 -17.22 -5.30 5.13
CA SER A 126 -17.78 -6.31 6.04
C SER A 126 -16.78 -7.37 6.47
N SER A 127 -15.55 -7.32 5.96
CA SER A 127 -14.54 -8.36 6.19
C SER A 127 -14.98 -9.75 5.71
N GLY A 128 -15.87 -9.82 4.71
CA GLY A 128 -16.56 -11.04 4.27
C GLY A 128 -15.60 -12.11 3.76
N ASN A 129 -15.52 -13.24 4.46
CA ASN A 129 -14.75 -14.41 4.06
C ASN A 129 -15.38 -15.09 2.84
N ASP A 130 -16.70 -15.14 2.79
CA ASP A 130 -17.49 -15.58 1.62
C ASP A 130 -17.09 -14.85 0.33
N ALA A 131 -16.90 -13.53 0.38
CA ALA A 131 -16.39 -12.77 -0.76
C ALA A 131 -14.92 -13.12 -1.11
N VAL A 132 -14.06 -13.35 -0.10
CA VAL A 132 -12.67 -13.79 -0.32
C VAL A 132 -12.63 -15.15 -1.01
N HIS A 133 -13.47 -16.09 -0.59
CA HIS A 133 -13.56 -17.42 -1.19
C HIS A 133 -13.87 -17.35 -2.69
N VAL A 134 -14.92 -16.61 -3.06
CA VAL A 134 -15.29 -16.42 -4.48
C VAL A 134 -14.16 -15.73 -5.26
N LEU A 135 -13.58 -14.67 -4.72
CA LEU A 135 -12.50 -13.94 -5.38
C LEU A 135 -11.22 -14.79 -5.51
N ALA A 136 -10.94 -15.68 -4.56
CA ALA A 136 -9.81 -16.61 -4.61
C ALA A 136 -10.01 -17.68 -5.70
N GLU A 137 -11.23 -18.16 -5.89
CA GLU A 137 -11.57 -19.08 -6.98
C GLU A 137 -11.44 -18.40 -8.35
N LEU A 138 -11.91 -17.17 -8.49
CA LEU A 138 -11.69 -16.35 -9.69
C LEU A 138 -10.21 -16.07 -9.97
N ASN A 139 -9.37 -16.06 -8.92
CA ASN A 139 -7.93 -15.85 -9.00
C ASN A 139 -7.13 -17.16 -9.20
N GLY A 140 -7.78 -18.22 -9.68
CA GLY A 140 -7.16 -19.50 -10.01
C GLY A 140 -7.21 -20.55 -8.89
N GLY A 141 -8.07 -20.36 -7.90
CA GLY A 141 -8.33 -21.30 -6.81
C GLY A 141 -7.63 -20.94 -5.51
N TRP A 142 -8.18 -21.44 -4.39
CA TRP A 142 -7.69 -21.18 -3.03
C TRP A 142 -6.17 -21.39 -2.85
N GLN A 143 -5.67 -22.57 -3.23
CA GLN A 143 -4.24 -22.93 -3.05
C GLN A 143 -3.31 -22.11 -3.96
N GLN A 144 -3.76 -21.78 -5.17
CA GLN A 144 -3.00 -20.93 -6.08
C GLN A 144 -2.90 -19.50 -5.53
N THR A 145 -4.01 -18.98 -5.01
CA THR A 145 -4.06 -17.67 -4.35
C THR A 145 -3.11 -17.62 -3.15
N VAL A 146 -3.08 -18.65 -2.28
CA VAL A 146 -2.11 -18.72 -1.18
C VAL A 146 -0.66 -18.69 -1.67
N ARG A 147 -0.32 -19.42 -2.75
CA ARG A 147 1.03 -19.39 -3.35
C ARG A 147 1.38 -17.99 -3.85
N GLN A 148 0.46 -17.32 -4.54
CA GLN A 148 0.65 -15.97 -5.05
C GLN A 148 0.79 -14.95 -3.92
N MET A 149 0.00 -15.06 -2.84
CA MET A 149 0.12 -14.19 -1.66
C MET A 149 1.49 -14.35 -1.00
N ARG A 150 1.98 -15.59 -0.83
CA ARG A 150 3.34 -15.84 -0.32
C ARG A 150 4.41 -15.24 -1.22
N ALA A 151 4.24 -15.32 -2.54
CA ALA A 151 5.15 -14.69 -3.50
C ALA A 151 5.10 -13.15 -3.43
N LYS A 152 3.90 -12.57 -3.33
CA LYS A 152 3.68 -11.14 -3.17
C LYS A 152 4.30 -10.61 -1.88
N ALA A 153 4.11 -11.29 -0.75
CA ALA A 153 4.74 -10.91 0.53
C ALA A 153 6.26 -10.86 0.41
N ARG A 154 6.89 -11.92 -0.13
CA ARG A 154 8.34 -11.93 -0.37
C ARG A 154 8.82 -10.81 -1.30
N ALA A 155 8.09 -10.54 -2.38
CA ALA A 155 8.43 -9.49 -3.33
C ALA A 155 8.37 -8.09 -2.69
N LEU A 156 7.48 -7.88 -1.72
CA LEU A 156 7.37 -6.64 -0.97
C LEU A 156 8.38 -6.55 0.19
N GLY A 157 9.16 -7.60 0.46
CA GLY A 157 10.08 -7.66 1.60
C GLY A 157 9.41 -8.00 2.93
N ALA A 158 8.14 -8.41 2.92
CA ALA A 158 7.38 -8.84 4.08
C ALA A 158 7.73 -10.29 4.43
N ARG A 159 8.76 -10.49 5.25
CA ARG A 159 9.41 -11.80 5.49
C ARG A 159 8.91 -12.53 6.73
N ASP A 160 8.15 -11.88 7.60
CA ASP A 160 7.56 -12.51 8.79
C ASP A 160 6.21 -13.18 8.49
N THR A 161 5.66 -12.92 7.30
CA THR A 161 4.34 -13.39 6.91
C THR A 161 4.36 -14.82 6.38
N HIS A 162 3.66 -15.70 7.08
CA HIS A 162 3.29 -17.03 6.61
C HIS A 162 1.78 -17.11 6.37
N VAL A 163 1.39 -17.19 5.09
CA VAL A 163 -0.01 -17.32 4.68
C VAL A 163 -0.42 -18.79 4.67
N VAL A 164 -1.50 -19.13 5.35
CA VAL A 164 -2.16 -20.44 5.30
C VAL A 164 -3.50 -20.35 4.57
N SER A 165 -4.27 -19.28 4.81
CA SER A 165 -5.52 -18.96 4.12
C SER A 165 -5.51 -17.52 3.58
N PRO A 166 -6.22 -17.23 2.47
CA PRO A 166 -6.32 -15.87 1.94
C PRO A 166 -7.10 -14.88 2.83
N ASP A 167 -8.00 -15.38 3.67
CA ASP A 167 -8.89 -14.56 4.48
C ASP A 167 -8.31 -14.10 5.82
N GLY A 168 -7.20 -14.69 6.28
CA GLY A 168 -6.62 -14.39 7.59
C GLY A 168 -7.31 -15.09 8.77
N TYR A 169 -8.18 -16.07 8.52
CA TYR A 169 -8.84 -16.87 9.57
C TYR A 169 -7.86 -17.68 10.42
N ASP A 170 -8.24 -18.10 11.62
CA ASP A 170 -7.32 -18.82 12.50
C ASP A 170 -6.87 -20.15 11.90
N ALA A 171 -5.57 -20.30 11.73
CA ALA A 171 -4.94 -21.50 11.20
C ALA A 171 -3.55 -21.69 11.79
N ALA A 172 -3.16 -22.94 12.03
CA ALA A 172 -1.84 -23.25 12.58
C ALA A 172 -0.72 -22.73 11.67
N GLY A 173 0.19 -21.93 12.24
CA GLY A 173 1.30 -21.31 11.51
C GLY A 173 0.93 -20.04 10.72
N GLN A 174 -0.33 -19.60 10.70
CA GLN A 174 -0.72 -18.35 10.07
C GLN A 174 -0.25 -17.16 10.91
N VAL A 175 0.76 -16.44 10.42
CA VAL A 175 1.35 -15.30 11.12
C VAL A 175 1.73 -14.17 10.17
N SER A 176 1.84 -12.97 10.72
CA SER A 176 2.45 -11.79 10.13
C SER A 176 3.09 -10.95 11.25
N SER A 177 3.56 -9.74 10.95
CA SER A 177 4.13 -8.81 11.94
C SER A 177 3.60 -7.40 11.71
N ALA A 178 3.73 -6.50 12.69
CA ALA A 178 3.35 -5.11 12.50
C ALA A 178 4.11 -4.49 11.32
N TYR A 179 5.40 -4.82 11.15
CA TYR A 179 6.18 -4.40 10.00
C TYR A 179 5.56 -4.85 8.67
N ASP A 180 5.31 -6.14 8.52
CA ASP A 180 4.77 -6.70 7.27
C ASP A 180 3.36 -6.15 6.95
N LEU A 181 2.51 -6.00 7.97
CA LEU A 181 1.19 -5.40 7.83
C LEU A 181 1.26 -3.94 7.38
N ALA A 182 2.21 -3.15 7.90
CA ALA A 182 2.45 -1.78 7.45
C ALA A 182 2.99 -1.72 6.02
N VAL A 183 3.84 -2.68 5.61
CA VAL A 183 4.27 -2.85 4.21
C VAL A 183 3.05 -3.06 3.30
N PHE A 184 2.11 -3.93 3.69
CA PHE A 184 0.87 -4.15 2.92
C PHE A 184 0.00 -2.90 2.86
N GLY A 185 -0.15 -2.20 3.99
CA GLY A 185 -0.89 -0.93 4.03
C GLY A 185 -0.29 0.13 3.09
N ARG A 186 1.04 0.31 3.14
CA ARG A 186 1.75 1.23 2.25
C ARG A 186 1.59 0.86 0.77
N ALA A 187 1.82 -0.40 0.43
CA ALA A 187 1.72 -0.87 -0.94
C ALA A 187 0.28 -0.75 -1.46
N GLY A 188 -0.72 -1.05 -0.62
CA GLY A 188 -2.13 -0.93 -0.98
C GLY A 188 -2.53 0.49 -1.29
N LEU A 189 -2.09 1.48 -0.51
CA LEU A 189 -2.40 2.89 -0.78
C LEU A 189 -1.77 3.45 -2.06
N ALA A 190 -0.75 2.78 -2.61
CA ALA A 190 -0.19 3.16 -3.92
C ALA A 190 -1.08 2.69 -5.09
N ASP A 191 -2.00 1.76 -4.85
CA ASP A 191 -2.99 1.29 -5.83
C ASP A 191 -4.30 2.09 -5.66
N PRO A 192 -4.72 2.88 -6.68
CA PRO A 192 -5.94 3.69 -6.58
C PRO A 192 -7.21 2.89 -6.33
N GLU A 193 -7.30 1.65 -6.81
CA GLU A 193 -8.49 0.83 -6.63
C GLU A 193 -8.55 0.25 -5.21
N PHE A 194 -7.41 -0.23 -4.68
CA PHE A 194 -7.31 -0.60 -3.27
C PHE A 194 -7.69 0.58 -2.37
N ALA A 195 -7.09 1.76 -2.61
CA ALA A 195 -7.34 2.96 -1.83
C ALA A 195 -8.83 3.34 -1.84
N ARG A 196 -9.48 3.24 -3.00
CA ARG A 196 -10.92 3.50 -3.15
C ARG A 196 -11.77 2.56 -2.28
N TYR A 197 -11.50 1.26 -2.28
CA TYR A 197 -12.29 0.33 -1.45
C TYR A 197 -12.02 0.54 0.03
N CYS A 198 -10.75 0.67 0.44
CA CYS A 198 -10.41 0.76 1.85
C CYS A 198 -10.89 2.06 2.51
N SER A 199 -11.02 3.15 1.74
CA SER A 199 -11.53 4.44 2.21
C SER A 199 -13.05 4.57 2.14
N THR A 200 -13.78 3.57 1.63
CA THR A 200 -15.24 3.63 1.51
C THR A 200 -15.89 3.36 2.87
N PRO A 201 -16.66 4.30 3.47
CA PRO A 201 -17.27 4.11 4.77
C PRO A 201 -18.56 3.27 4.73
N VAL A 202 -19.35 3.41 3.67
CA VAL A 202 -20.62 2.69 3.46
C VAL A 202 -20.80 2.37 1.99
N ALA A 203 -21.49 1.27 1.70
CA ALA A 203 -21.91 0.91 0.35
C ALA A 203 -23.22 0.11 0.38
N GLN A 204 -23.86 -0.06 -0.77
CA GLN A 204 -24.93 -1.04 -0.94
C GLN A 204 -24.32 -2.35 -1.43
N PHE A 205 -24.70 -3.47 -0.83
CA PHE A 205 -24.34 -4.81 -1.29
C PHE A 205 -25.56 -5.48 -1.91
N PRO A 206 -25.44 -6.04 -3.13
CA PRO A 206 -26.58 -6.62 -3.83
C PRO A 206 -26.97 -7.98 -3.23
N ASN A 207 -28.27 -8.27 -3.24
CA ASN A 207 -28.81 -9.60 -2.96
C ASN A 207 -29.95 -9.93 -3.94
N GLY A 208 -29.60 -10.40 -5.15
CA GLY A 208 -30.56 -10.62 -6.23
C GLY A 208 -31.16 -9.30 -6.73
N ASN A 209 -32.47 -9.11 -6.54
CA ASN A 209 -33.19 -7.93 -7.04
C ASN A 209 -33.26 -6.77 -6.03
N TRP A 210 -32.63 -6.89 -4.86
CA TRP A 210 -32.56 -5.83 -3.85
C TRP A 210 -31.13 -5.65 -3.33
N SER A 211 -30.90 -4.66 -2.47
CA SER A 211 -29.61 -4.40 -1.83
C SER A 211 -29.78 -3.96 -0.38
N TYR A 212 -28.74 -4.13 0.44
CA TYR A 212 -28.68 -3.63 1.81
C TYR A 212 -27.40 -2.84 2.08
N PRO A 213 -27.43 -1.90 3.05
CA PRO A 213 -26.24 -1.16 3.42
C PRO A 213 -25.24 -2.08 4.12
N ILE A 214 -23.98 -1.96 3.71
CA ILE A 214 -22.81 -2.46 4.45
C ILE A 214 -21.96 -1.27 4.88
N GLN A 215 -21.32 -1.39 6.03
CA GLN A 215 -20.50 -0.34 6.63
C GLN A 215 -19.10 -0.88 6.90
N ASN A 216 -18.08 -0.03 6.72
CA ASN A 216 -16.70 -0.39 6.97
C ASN A 216 -16.46 -0.68 8.46
N THR A 217 -15.90 -1.86 8.75
CA THR A 217 -15.58 -2.29 10.12
C THR A 217 -14.45 -1.49 10.76
N ASN A 218 -13.71 -0.65 10.02
CA ASN A 218 -12.76 0.28 10.61
C ASN A 218 -13.49 1.46 11.27
N ARG A 219 -13.59 1.41 12.60
CA ARG A 219 -14.36 2.39 13.38
C ARG A 219 -13.75 3.79 13.40
N LEU A 220 -12.43 3.93 13.21
CA LEU A 220 -11.81 5.24 13.04
C LEU A 220 -12.32 5.94 11.76
N LEU A 221 -12.78 5.18 10.76
CA LEU A 221 -13.36 5.73 9.53
C LEU A 221 -14.84 6.09 9.72
N THR A 222 -15.60 5.17 10.31
CA THR A 222 -17.06 5.24 10.31
C THR A 222 -17.64 5.97 11.51
N GLY A 223 -16.91 6.01 12.62
CA GLY A 223 -17.41 6.55 13.89
C GLY A 223 -18.36 5.59 14.61
N ALA A 224 -18.34 4.31 14.24
CA ALA A 224 -19.28 3.32 14.76
C ALA A 224 -18.98 2.94 16.22
N ASP A 225 -20.00 2.49 16.93
CA ASP A 225 -19.93 1.94 18.30
C ASP A 225 -19.27 2.89 19.33
N GLY A 226 -19.41 4.21 19.14
CA GLY A 226 -18.88 5.22 20.06
C GLY A 226 -17.41 5.57 19.87
N VAL A 227 -16.70 4.92 18.94
CA VAL A 227 -15.34 5.31 18.55
C VAL A 227 -15.42 6.58 17.71
N ALA A 228 -14.73 7.66 18.09
CA ALA A 228 -14.76 8.89 17.32
C ALA A 228 -14.10 8.71 15.94
N ARG A 229 -14.56 9.42 14.91
CA ARG A 229 -13.85 9.42 13.62
C ARG A 229 -12.46 10.04 13.78
N TYR A 230 -11.48 9.54 13.02
CA TYR A 230 -10.16 10.13 12.95
C TYR A 230 -10.07 11.06 11.73
N PRO A 231 -9.78 12.37 11.90
CA PRO A 231 -9.68 13.30 10.78
C PRO A 231 -8.62 12.88 9.76
N GLY A 232 -8.98 12.91 8.47
CA GLY A 232 -8.06 12.56 7.37
C GLY A 232 -7.77 11.07 7.22
N LEU A 233 -8.51 10.18 7.89
CA LEU A 233 -8.31 8.74 7.76
C LEU A 233 -8.61 8.23 6.33
N LEU A 234 -7.73 7.38 5.81
CA LEU A 234 -7.81 6.74 4.50
C LEU A 234 -8.31 5.29 4.58
N GLY A 235 -8.48 4.74 5.79
CA GLY A 235 -8.96 3.37 6.01
C GLY A 235 -7.81 2.35 6.07
N ILE A 236 -7.87 1.32 5.22
CA ILE A 236 -7.08 0.06 5.17
C ILE A 236 -7.88 -1.12 5.72
N LYS A 237 -7.61 -1.66 6.92
CA LYS A 237 -8.29 -2.89 7.35
C LYS A 237 -8.09 -3.17 8.84
N ASN A 238 -9.16 -3.56 9.52
CA ASN A 238 -9.13 -4.17 10.86
C ASN A 238 -9.37 -5.68 10.80
N GLY A 239 -9.04 -6.39 11.88
CA GLY A 239 -9.32 -7.81 12.05
C GLY A 239 -9.47 -8.20 13.51
N TYR A 240 -10.16 -9.32 13.72
CA TYR A 240 -10.27 -9.99 15.01
C TYR A 240 -10.44 -11.49 14.78
N THR A 241 -9.77 -12.29 15.59
CA THR A 241 -10.05 -13.71 15.82
C THR A 241 -9.71 -14.04 17.27
N SER A 242 -10.13 -15.22 17.76
CA SER A 242 -9.83 -15.64 19.12
C SER A 242 -8.33 -15.84 19.35
N HIS A 243 -7.56 -16.29 18.35
CA HIS A 243 -6.10 -16.42 18.48
C HIS A 243 -5.34 -15.11 18.23
N ALA A 244 -5.83 -14.23 17.35
CA ALA A 244 -5.13 -12.98 17.02
C ALA A 244 -5.34 -11.88 18.06
N GLY A 245 -6.52 -11.86 18.72
CA GLY A 245 -7.02 -10.64 19.32
C GLY A 245 -7.35 -9.59 18.25
N ASN A 246 -7.42 -8.32 18.63
CA ASN A 246 -7.70 -7.24 17.69
C ASN A 246 -6.44 -6.81 16.93
N THR A 247 -6.57 -6.65 15.62
CA THR A 247 -5.51 -6.15 14.73
C THR A 247 -6.03 -5.01 13.86
N LEU A 248 -5.17 -4.06 13.53
CA LEU A 248 -5.55 -2.91 12.71
C LEU A 248 -4.36 -2.44 11.86
N ILE A 249 -4.64 -2.18 10.60
CA ILE A 249 -3.83 -1.32 9.74
C ILE A 249 -4.69 -0.09 9.45
N SER A 250 -4.14 1.09 9.68
CA SER A 250 -4.81 2.34 9.37
C SER A 250 -3.85 3.37 8.83
N ALA A 251 -4.33 4.24 7.97
CA ALA A 251 -3.56 5.38 7.51
C ALA A 251 -4.39 6.65 7.57
N ALA A 252 -3.71 7.77 7.77
CA ALA A 252 -4.31 9.08 7.74
C ALA A 252 -3.41 10.07 7.00
N GLN A 253 -4.01 11.12 6.46
CA GLN A 253 -3.32 12.22 5.80
C GLN A 253 -3.59 13.54 6.51
N ARG A 254 -2.52 14.32 6.76
CA ARG A 254 -2.59 15.72 7.19
C ARG A 254 -1.64 16.54 6.32
N GLY A 255 -2.19 17.47 5.55
CA GLY A 255 -1.42 18.20 4.55
C GLY A 255 -0.83 17.28 3.48
N ASP A 256 0.47 17.40 3.22
CA ASP A 256 1.22 16.58 2.26
C ASP A 256 1.71 15.24 2.85
N ARG A 257 1.49 15.02 4.15
CA ARG A 257 2.01 13.84 4.86
C ARG A 257 0.93 12.81 5.09
N THR A 258 1.25 11.57 4.73
CA THR A 258 0.42 10.39 5.00
C THR A 258 1.20 9.43 5.88
N LEU A 259 0.62 9.05 7.01
CA LEU A 259 1.19 8.08 7.93
C LEU A 259 0.36 6.79 7.91
N VAL A 260 1.03 5.65 8.02
CA VAL A 260 0.43 4.34 8.25
C VAL A 260 0.82 3.85 9.63
N VAL A 261 -0.16 3.25 10.32
CA VAL A 261 0.01 2.57 11.59
C VAL A 261 -0.49 1.13 11.46
N SER A 262 0.24 0.20 12.07
CA SER A 262 -0.20 -1.17 12.31
C SER A 262 -0.18 -1.45 13.80
N VAL A 263 -1.25 -2.03 14.35
CA VAL A 263 -1.39 -2.38 15.78
C VAL A 263 -1.87 -3.82 15.87
N MET A 264 -1.20 -4.63 16.67
CA MET A 264 -1.52 -6.05 16.83
C MET A 264 -1.65 -6.43 18.30
N ASN A 265 -2.82 -6.97 18.63
CA ASN A 265 -3.17 -7.58 19.90
C ASN A 265 -2.93 -6.67 21.13
N PRO A 266 -3.69 -5.56 21.27
CA PRO A 266 -3.79 -4.82 22.54
C PRO A 266 -4.05 -5.75 23.73
N GLN A 267 -3.30 -5.58 24.82
CA GLN A 267 -3.38 -6.42 26.02
C GLN A 267 -4.19 -5.79 27.16
N ALA A 268 -4.56 -4.53 27.04
CA ALA A 268 -5.39 -3.81 28.01
C ALA A 268 -6.55 -3.10 27.30
N GLY A 269 -7.62 -2.84 28.04
CA GLY A 269 -8.84 -2.24 27.51
C GLY A 269 -9.82 -3.29 26.94
N ASP A 270 -10.80 -2.80 26.19
CA ASP A 270 -11.83 -3.62 25.56
C ASP A 270 -11.54 -3.88 24.07
N GLY A 271 -12.55 -4.36 23.33
CA GLY A 271 -12.44 -4.60 21.88
C GLY A 271 -12.14 -3.36 21.04
N TYR A 272 -12.21 -2.16 21.62
CA TYR A 272 -11.94 -0.90 20.92
C TYR A 272 -10.53 -0.35 21.17
N ALA A 273 -9.77 -0.94 22.10
CA ALA A 273 -8.40 -0.53 22.41
C ALA A 273 -7.51 -0.41 21.17
N VAL A 274 -7.69 -1.29 20.17
CA VAL A 274 -6.91 -1.25 18.92
C VAL A 274 -7.08 0.07 18.15
N TYR A 275 -8.27 0.67 18.18
CA TYR A 275 -8.56 1.92 17.49
C TYR A 275 -7.99 3.11 18.25
N GLU A 276 -8.09 3.13 19.58
CA GLU A 276 -7.57 4.23 20.40
C GLU A 276 -6.04 4.20 20.50
N GLU A 277 -5.43 3.02 20.56
CA GLU A 277 -3.98 2.87 20.44
C GLU A 277 -3.49 3.34 19.06
N ALA A 278 -4.16 2.95 17.98
CA ALA A 278 -3.84 3.45 16.63
C ALA A 278 -4.01 4.97 16.50
N ARG A 279 -5.08 5.55 17.08
CA ARG A 279 -5.29 7.01 17.15
C ARG A 279 -4.10 7.69 17.82
N SER A 280 -3.73 7.24 19.02
CA SER A 280 -2.64 7.85 19.80
C SER A 280 -1.29 7.78 19.08
N LEU A 281 -1.02 6.65 18.38
CA LEU A 281 0.17 6.46 17.58
C LEU A 281 0.19 7.35 16.32
N LEU A 282 -0.96 7.52 15.64
CA LEU A 282 -1.08 8.47 14.52
C LEU A 282 -0.90 9.91 14.99
N ASP A 283 -1.53 10.30 16.10
CA ASP A 283 -1.41 11.64 16.68
C ASP A 283 0.03 11.96 17.08
N TRP A 284 0.71 11.01 17.74
CA TRP A 284 2.13 11.10 18.00
C TRP A 284 2.93 11.21 16.70
N GLY A 285 2.66 10.35 15.72
CA GLY A 285 3.38 10.31 14.45
C GLY A 285 3.33 11.65 13.70
N PHE A 286 2.15 12.28 13.65
CA PHE A 286 2.00 13.59 13.00
C PHE A 286 2.70 14.71 13.75
N THR A 287 2.70 14.66 15.09
CA THR A 287 3.37 15.68 15.91
C THR A 287 4.89 15.51 15.88
N ALA A 288 5.36 14.26 15.83
CA ALA A 288 6.79 13.93 15.84
C ALA A 288 7.42 13.97 14.43
N ALA A 289 6.62 13.96 13.36
CA ALA A 289 7.12 14.00 11.99
C ALA A 289 8.00 15.24 11.73
N GLY A 290 9.18 15.04 11.15
CA GLY A 290 10.18 16.09 10.96
C GLY A 290 11.07 16.34 12.19
N HIS A 291 10.70 15.78 13.35
CA HIS A 291 11.45 15.82 14.60
C HIS A 291 11.98 14.44 15.03
N THR A 292 11.89 13.42 14.18
CA THR A 292 12.39 12.06 14.47
C THR A 292 13.48 11.66 13.49
N THR A 293 14.45 10.88 13.97
CA THR A 293 15.33 10.10 13.08
C THR A 293 14.66 8.76 12.81
N PRO A 294 14.52 8.33 11.54
CA PRO A 294 13.94 7.02 11.24
C PRO A 294 14.69 5.88 11.95
N VAL A 295 13.94 4.91 12.47
CA VAL A 295 14.46 3.68 13.10
C VAL A 295 14.53 2.50 12.14
N GLY A 296 14.05 2.68 10.91
CA GLY A 296 14.11 1.70 9.82
C GLY A 296 13.36 2.17 8.59
N SER A 297 13.07 1.25 7.67
CA SER A 297 12.34 1.56 6.44
C SER A 297 11.45 0.38 6.01
N LEU A 298 10.27 0.69 5.47
CA LEU A 298 9.33 -0.22 4.80
C LEU A 298 9.68 -0.46 3.32
N LEU A 299 10.74 0.19 2.78
CA LEU A 299 11.13 0.00 1.39
C LEU A 299 11.84 -1.34 1.18
N PRO A 300 11.53 -2.08 0.11
CA PRO A 300 12.29 -3.27 -0.25
C PRO A 300 13.75 -2.89 -0.52
N GLU A 301 14.67 -3.84 -0.32
CA GLU A 301 16.12 -3.61 -0.41
C GLU A 301 16.57 -3.10 -1.79
N SER A 302 15.89 -3.53 -2.86
CA SER A 302 16.11 -3.05 -4.23
C SER A 302 15.70 -1.59 -4.43
N GLU A 303 14.70 -1.09 -3.71
CA GLU A 303 14.30 0.32 -3.71
C GLU A 303 15.23 1.16 -2.85
N ARG A 304 15.65 0.65 -1.68
CA ARG A 304 16.65 1.30 -0.82
C ARG A 304 17.98 1.51 -1.54
N SER A 305 18.42 0.52 -2.30
CA SER A 305 19.66 0.61 -3.08
C SER A 305 19.56 1.67 -4.18
N ARG A 306 18.40 1.77 -4.87
CA ARG A 306 18.16 2.80 -5.90
C ARG A 306 18.07 4.20 -5.31
N THR A 307 17.39 4.38 -4.17
CA THR A 307 17.29 5.70 -3.52
C THR A 307 18.64 6.15 -2.94
N ALA A 308 19.48 5.21 -2.48
CA ALA A 308 20.84 5.52 -2.03
C ALA A 308 21.80 5.88 -3.17
N GLN A 309 21.61 5.33 -4.37
CA GLN A 309 22.48 5.59 -5.54
C GLN A 309 22.14 6.88 -6.30
N GLY A 310 21.03 7.56 -5.95
CA GLY A 310 20.55 8.75 -6.68
C GLY A 310 20.03 8.42 -8.10
N PRO A 311 19.40 9.37 -8.80
CA PRO A 311 19.06 9.15 -10.20
C PRO A 311 20.34 8.95 -11.01
N ALA A 312 20.43 7.85 -11.76
CA ALA A 312 21.51 7.64 -12.72
C ALA A 312 21.57 8.87 -13.65
N PRO A 313 22.76 9.42 -13.94
CA PRO A 313 22.86 10.52 -14.88
C PRO A 313 22.22 10.07 -16.20
N ALA A 314 21.20 10.82 -16.65
CA ALA A 314 20.66 10.63 -17.98
C ALA A 314 21.84 10.72 -18.94
N ALA A 315 22.19 9.61 -19.59
CA ALA A 315 23.28 9.57 -20.54
C ALA A 315 23.05 10.71 -21.54
N ALA A 316 23.92 11.72 -21.50
CA ALA A 316 23.86 12.83 -22.41
C ALA A 316 23.88 12.24 -23.82
N ARG A 317 22.80 12.47 -24.58
CA ARG A 317 22.78 12.18 -26.01
C ARG A 317 23.90 13.00 -26.63
N ALA A 318 25.02 12.35 -26.94
CA ALA A 318 26.04 12.93 -27.80
C ALA A 318 25.40 13.12 -29.18
N ALA A 319 25.02 14.36 -29.50
CA ALA A 319 24.72 14.73 -30.86
C ALA A 319 26.03 14.64 -31.65
N LEU A 320 26.16 13.62 -32.50
CA LEU A 320 27.20 13.57 -33.52
C LEU A 320 26.90 14.68 -34.54
N THR A 321 27.56 15.82 -34.39
CA THR A 321 27.64 16.84 -35.44
C THR A 321 28.59 16.32 -36.52
N VAL A 322 28.03 15.93 -37.67
CA VAL A 322 28.81 15.76 -38.89
C VAL A 322 28.92 17.14 -39.53
N GLU A 323 30.11 17.73 -39.51
CA GLU A 323 30.45 18.94 -40.27
C GLU A 323 30.34 18.63 -41.79
N PRO A 324 29.60 19.42 -42.59
CA PRO A 324 29.47 19.17 -44.02
C PRO A 324 30.56 19.90 -44.81
N ASP A 325 31.23 19.19 -45.72
CA ASP A 325 31.99 19.82 -46.79
C ASP A 325 31.04 20.14 -47.96
N GLY A 326 30.83 21.44 -48.19
CA GLY A 326 30.38 22.05 -49.44
C GLY A 326 29.12 21.52 -50.14
N SER A 327 27.92 21.91 -49.68
CA SER A 327 26.77 22.27 -50.54
C SER A 327 25.52 22.67 -49.72
N ASP A 328 24.74 23.59 -50.28
CA ASP A 328 23.75 24.48 -49.62
C ASP A 328 22.44 23.83 -49.09
N TRP A 329 22.51 22.72 -48.35
CA TRP A 329 21.34 22.11 -47.67
C TRP A 329 21.72 21.48 -46.33
N THR A 330 21.12 21.94 -45.23
CA THR A 330 21.23 21.27 -43.91
C THR A 330 20.15 20.19 -43.78
N ALA A 331 20.54 18.92 -43.72
CA ALA A 331 19.68 17.81 -43.32
C ALA A 331 19.90 17.48 -41.83
N ILE A 332 18.83 17.42 -41.05
CA ILE A 332 18.85 16.92 -39.66
C ILE A 332 18.23 15.52 -39.68
N LEU A 333 19.00 14.51 -39.30
CA LEU A 333 18.47 13.16 -39.05
C LEU A 333 18.00 13.05 -37.59
N LEU A 334 16.69 12.92 -37.39
CA LEU A 334 16.11 12.54 -36.11
C LEU A 334 15.92 11.01 -36.09
N VAL A 335 16.75 10.31 -35.31
CA VAL A 335 16.58 8.87 -35.09
C VAL A 335 15.57 8.66 -33.96
N GLY A 336 14.37 8.21 -34.31
CA GLY A 336 13.38 7.72 -33.35
C GLY A 336 13.72 6.29 -32.93
N ALA A 337 13.95 6.07 -31.63
CA ALA A 337 14.14 4.73 -31.08
C ALA A 337 12.78 4.18 -30.61
N GLY A 338 12.14 3.38 -31.45
CA GLY A 338 11.12 2.42 -31.05
C GLY A 338 11.74 1.02 -31.12
N SER A 339 11.69 0.28 -30.02
CA SER A 339 12.17 -1.09 -29.96
C SER A 339 11.30 -1.97 -30.87
N ALA A 340 11.93 -2.50 -31.92
CA ALA A 340 11.44 -3.51 -32.86
C ALA A 340 10.18 -3.13 -33.68
N VAL A 341 10.39 -2.38 -34.78
CA VAL A 341 9.91 -2.63 -36.16
C VAL A 341 10.34 -1.44 -37.05
N LEU A 342 11.10 -1.72 -38.12
CA LEU A 342 11.45 -0.88 -39.29
C LEU A 342 11.63 0.65 -39.08
N VAL A 343 12.88 1.11 -39.01
CA VAL A 343 13.22 2.54 -39.07
C VAL A 343 13.07 3.06 -40.51
N ALA A 344 11.99 3.81 -40.77
CA ALA A 344 11.94 4.75 -41.88
C ALA A 344 12.32 6.14 -41.32
N GLY A 345 13.52 6.62 -41.63
CA GLY A 345 13.96 7.97 -41.25
C GLY A 345 13.21 9.03 -42.04
N ALA A 346 12.59 9.99 -41.36
CA ALA A 346 12.01 11.18 -42.00
C ALA A 346 13.09 12.26 -42.14
N VAL A 347 13.35 12.70 -43.37
CA VAL A 347 14.22 13.86 -43.64
C VAL A 347 13.35 15.12 -43.65
N VAL A 348 13.59 16.04 -42.71
CA VAL A 348 12.95 17.35 -42.70
C VAL A 348 13.86 18.35 -43.41
N VAL A 349 13.40 18.88 -44.55
CA VAL A 349 14.10 19.93 -45.31
C VAL A 349 13.55 21.29 -44.89
N ILE A 350 14.35 22.12 -44.23
CA ILE A 350 13.97 23.48 -43.83
C ILE A 350 14.52 24.48 -44.84
N ARG A 351 13.63 25.16 -45.57
CA ARG A 351 13.99 26.21 -46.53
C ARG A 351 14.07 27.57 -45.81
N ARG A 352 15.27 28.12 -45.62
CA ARG A 352 15.42 29.50 -45.11
C ARG A 352 15.04 30.51 -46.19
N ARG A 353 13.97 31.28 -45.97
CA ARG A 353 13.63 32.47 -46.78
C ARG A 353 14.38 33.67 -46.19
N THR A 354 15.37 34.19 -46.92
CA THR A 354 15.99 35.48 -46.61
C THR A 354 15.13 36.61 -47.18
N ALA A 355 14.64 37.49 -46.30
CA ALA A 355 14.00 38.74 -46.67
C ALA A 355 15.08 39.80 -46.97
N GLY A 356 15.03 40.40 -48.15
CA GLY A 356 15.84 41.57 -48.51
C GLY A 356 14.91 42.67 -49.01
N ALA A 357 14.81 43.75 -48.25
CA ALA A 357 14.16 44.99 -48.66
C ALA A 357 15.22 45.94 -49.24
N TYR A 358 14.96 46.58 -50.38
CA TYR A 358 15.46 47.94 -50.67
C TYR A 358 14.56 48.67 -51.68
N ARG A 359 14.31 49.95 -51.38
CA ARG A 359 13.62 50.96 -52.21
C ARG A 359 14.56 51.54 -53.27
N ARG A 360 14.16 51.57 -54.54
CA ARG A 360 13.74 52.73 -55.36
C ARG A 360 13.62 52.29 -56.82
#